data_AF-A0A4V5TQ12-F1
#
_entry.id   AF-A0A4V5TQ12-F1
#
_cell.length_a   1.000
_cell.length_b   1.000
_cell.length_c   1.000
_cell.angle_alpha   90.00
_cell.angle_beta   90.00
_cell.angle_gamma   90.00
#
_symmetry.space_group_name_H-M   'P 1'
#
loop_
_entity.id
_entity.type
_entity.pdbx_description
1 polymer ?
#
loop_
_entity_poly.entity_id
_entity_poly.type
_entity_poly.pdbx_seq_one_letter_code
_entity_poly.pdbx_strand_id
1 'polypeptide(L)' 'MAKKRVLTVEVLHEILKKNNKEIYEAVVKREEAIKNGCNNTIKEVEYKLGVESGEALLLLNLIYYLEGKIGLERIL' A
#
# COMPACT_ATOMS: atom_id res chain seq x y z
N MET A 1 18.50 -13.98 -22.77
CA MET A 1 18.29 -14.49 -21.39
C MET A 1 17.47 -13.47 -20.63
N ALA A 2 16.30 -13.85 -20.10
CA ALA A 2 15.52 -12.95 -19.24
C ALA A 2 16.29 -12.72 -17.93
N LYS A 3 16.46 -11.45 -17.50
CA LYS A 3 17.04 -11.14 -16.19
C LYS A 3 16.16 -11.77 -15.12
N LYS A 4 16.71 -12.67 -14.30
CA LYS A 4 16.04 -13.24 -13.13
C LYS A 4 15.71 -12.08 -12.18
N ARG A 5 14.43 -11.72 -12.07
CA ARG A 5 13.97 -10.75 -11.06
C ARG A 5 13.90 -11.49 -9.73
N VAL A 6 14.71 -11.05 -8.77
CA VAL A 6 14.68 -11.58 -7.40
C VAL A 6 13.93 -10.56 -6.56
N LEU A 7 12.84 -11.00 -5.93
CA LEU A 7 12.10 -10.19 -4.97
C LEU A 7 12.74 -10.41 -3.60
N THR A 8 13.47 -9.43 -3.10
CA THR A 8 14.08 -9.49 -1.76
C THR A 8 13.26 -8.68 -0.75
N VAL A 9 13.49 -8.90 0.53
CA VAL A 9 12.84 -8.14 1.61
C VAL A 9 13.17 -6.65 1.49
N GLU A 10 14.41 -6.29 1.10
CA GLU A 10 14.80 -4.90 0.87
C GLU A 10 14.00 -4.26 -0.27
N VAL A 11 13.81 -4.98 -1.37
CA VAL A 11 12.99 -4.49 -2.50
C VAL A 11 11.55 -4.27 -2.06
N LEU A 12 10.99 -5.19 -1.27
CA LEU A 12 9.63 -5.06 -0.73
C LEU A 12 9.51 -3.87 0.24
N HIS A 13 10.51 -3.62 1.07
CA HIS A 13 10.54 -2.44 1.94
C HIS A 13 10.56 -1.12 1.15
N GLU A 14 11.31 -1.05 0.05
CA GLU A 14 11.32 0.14 -0.81
C GLU A 14 9.95 0.36 -1.49
N ILE A 15 9.29 -0.71 -1.93
CA ILE A 15 7.92 -0.63 -2.47
C ILE A 15 6.95 -0.15 -1.38
N LEU A 16 7.04 -0.72 -0.17
CA LEU A 16 6.18 -0.34 0.96
C LEU A 16 6.37 1.13 1.36
N LYS A 17 7.62 1.64 1.38
CA LYS A 17 7.90 3.07 1.63
C LYS A 17 7.20 3.96 0.61
N LYS A 18 7.24 3.58 -0.67
CA LYS A 18 6.57 4.34 -1.74
C LYS A 18 5.05 4.32 -1.56
N ASN A 19 4.46 3.15 -1.36
CA ASN A 19 3.02 3.00 -1.17
C ASN A 19 2.53 3.76 0.09
N ASN A 20 3.27 3.73 1.20
CA ASN A 20 2.97 4.56 2.38
C ASN A 20 2.94 6.06 2.09
N LYS A 21 3.83 6.55 1.20
CA LYS A 21 3.80 7.94 0.76
C LYS A 21 2.53 8.26 -0.04
N GLU A 22 2.11 7.35 -0.93
CA GLU A 22 0.89 7.52 -1.71
C GLU A 22 -0.37 7.51 -0.83
N ILE A 23 -0.40 6.69 0.22
CA ILE A 23 -1.44 6.71 1.26
C ILE A 23 -1.48 8.06 1.95
N TYR A 24 -0.33 8.56 2.40
CA TYR A 24 -0.25 9.86 3.09
C TYR A 24 -0.80 11.00 2.22
N GLU A 25 -0.38 11.07 0.95
CA GLU A 25 -0.87 12.08 0.01
C GLU A 25 -2.38 11.97 -0.23
N ALA A 26 -2.92 10.75 -0.29
CA ALA A 26 -4.35 10.54 -0.43
C ALA A 26 -5.12 10.96 0.84
N VAL A 27 -4.57 10.75 2.05
CA VAL A 27 -5.18 11.24 3.29
C VAL A 27 -5.26 12.77 3.30
N VAL A 28 -4.16 13.45 2.94
CA VAL A 28 -4.14 14.92 2.87
C VAL A 28 -5.20 15.45 1.91
N LYS A 29 -5.30 14.87 0.70
CA LYS A 29 -6.32 15.25 -0.29
C LYS A 29 -7.75 15.00 0.21
N ARG A 30 -7.96 13.95 1.01
CA ARG A 30 -9.27 13.67 1.61
C ARG A 30 -9.65 14.77 2.58
N GLU A 31 -8.73 15.16 3.46
CA GLU A 31 -8.96 16.23 4.42
C GLU A 31 -9.26 17.58 3.73
N GLU A 32 -8.56 17.88 2.64
CA GLU A 32 -8.83 19.05 1.81
C GLU A 32 -10.20 18.97 1.14
N ALA A 33 -10.56 17.83 0.56
CA ALA A 33 -11.86 17.63 -0.09
C ALA A 33 -13.03 17.75 0.91
N ILE A 34 -12.86 17.25 2.14
CA ILE A 34 -13.82 17.41 3.23
C ILE A 34 -13.99 18.88 3.60
N LYS A 35 -12.88 19.62 3.78
CA LYS A 35 -12.93 21.07 4.10
C LYS A 35 -13.63 21.87 3.00
N ASN A 36 -13.48 21.47 1.74
CA ASN A 36 -14.05 22.15 0.58
C ASN A 36 -15.45 21.67 0.19
N GLY A 37 -16.02 20.68 0.89
CA GLY A 37 -17.38 20.16 0.63
C GLY A 37 -17.56 19.42 -0.71
N CYS A 38 -16.47 18.92 -1.32
CA CYS A 38 -16.53 18.29 -2.65
C CYS A 38 -16.78 16.78 -2.56
N ASN A 39 -18.05 16.37 -2.47
CA ASN A 39 -18.45 14.96 -2.26
C ASN A 39 -17.93 13.97 -3.32
N ASN A 40 -17.78 14.39 -4.58
CA ASN A 40 -17.25 13.51 -5.63
C ASN A 40 -15.75 13.24 -5.45
N THR A 41 -14.98 14.26 -5.08
CA THR A 41 -13.55 14.11 -4.77
C THR A 41 -13.34 13.24 -3.53
N ILE A 42 -14.23 13.32 -2.53
CA ILE A 42 -14.16 12.48 -1.33
C ILE A 42 -14.24 10.99 -1.68
N LYS A 43 -15.23 10.58 -2.49
CA LYS A 43 -15.39 9.17 -2.88
C LYS A 43 -14.20 8.62 -3.66
N GLU A 44 -13.67 9.41 -4.60
CA GLU A 44 -12.51 9.01 -5.40
C GLU A 44 -11.26 8.82 -4.52
N VAL A 45 -11.04 9.74 -3.58
CA VAL A 45 -9.90 9.67 -2.65
C VAL A 45 -10.07 8.51 -1.66
N GLU A 46 -11.28 8.25 -1.17
CA GLU A 46 -11.55 7.10 -0.30
C GLU A 46 -11.33 5.77 -1.00
N TYR A 47 -11.72 5.65 -2.26
CA TYR A 47 -11.41 4.46 -3.07
C TYR A 47 -9.90 4.26 -3.19
N LYS A 48 -9.16 5.33 -3.55
CA LYS A 48 -7.70 5.25 -3.66
C LYS A 48 -7.06 4.83 -2.32
N LEU A 49 -7.49 5.42 -1.21
CA LEU A 49 -7.01 5.05 0.13
C LEU A 49 -7.24 3.56 0.42
N GLY A 50 -8.41 3.04 0.09
CA GLY A 50 -8.74 1.63 0.28
C GLY A 50 -7.81 0.70 -0.51
N VAL A 51 -7.57 1.01 -1.79
CA VAL A 51 -6.67 0.23 -2.66
C VAL A 51 -5.24 0.25 -2.12
N GLU A 52 -4.69 1.44 -1.91
CA GLU A 52 -3.29 1.60 -1.45
C GLU A 52 -3.07 0.94 -0.09
N SER A 53 -4.04 1.03 0.83
CA SER A 53 -3.95 0.39 2.14
C SER A 53 -3.98 -1.14 2.06
N GLY A 54 -4.77 -1.70 1.13
CA GLY A 54 -4.80 -3.14 0.87
C GLY A 54 -3.46 -3.64 0.30
N GLU A 55 -2.87 -2.90 -0.63
CA GLU A 55 -1.55 -3.20 -1.17
C GLU A 55 -0.46 -3.15 -0.08
N ALA A 56 -0.49 -2.13 0.79
CA ALA A 56 0.41 -2.01 1.92
C ALA A 56 0.37 -3.24 2.84
N LEU A 57 -0.85 -3.68 3.17
CA LEU A 57 -1.08 -4.83 4.04
C LEU A 57 -0.55 -6.12 3.42
N LEU A 58 -0.79 -6.33 2.12
CA LEU A 58 -0.27 -7.49 1.40
C LEU A 58 1.27 -7.49 1.38
N LEU A 59 1.89 -6.34 1.11
CA LEU A 59 3.35 -6.20 1.13
C LEU A 59 3.93 -6.52 2.51
N LEU A 60 3.28 -6.06 3.58
CA LEU A 60 3.70 -6.34 4.94
C LEU A 60 3.62 -7.85 5.26
N ASN A 61 2.53 -8.50 4.87
CA ASN A 61 2.37 -9.95 5.07
C ASN A 61 3.42 -10.74 4.26
N LEU A 62 3.73 -10.33 3.03
CA LEU A 62 4.80 -10.93 2.24
C LEU A 62 6.17 -10.77 2.90
N ILE A 63 6.48 -9.60 3.45
CA ILE A 63 7.71 -9.36 4.21
C ILE A 63 7.77 -10.31 5.41
N TYR A 64 6.72 -10.36 6.23
CA TYR A 64 6.68 -11.21 7.41
C TYR A 64 6.78 -12.71 7.09
N TYR A 65 6.22 -13.14 5.95
CA TYR A 65 6.37 -14.51 5.48
C TYR A 65 7.82 -14.81 5.08
N LEU A 66 8.47 -13.93 4.31
CA LEU A 66 9.86 -14.09 3.91
C LEU A 66 10.83 -14.05 5.11
N GLU A 67 10.48 -13.32 6.17
CA GLU A 67 11.20 -13.30 7.44
C GLU A 67 10.90 -14.51 8.34
N GLY A 68 9.97 -15.39 7.95
CA GLY A 68 9.58 -16.57 8.74
C GLY A 68 8.73 -16.27 9.97
N LYS A 69 8.12 -15.08 10.04
CA LYS A 69 7.28 -14.63 11.17
C LYS A 69 5.84 -15.13 11.10
N ILE A 70 5.33 -15.38 9.88
CA ILE A 70 3.97 -15.89 9.64
C ILE A 70 4.00 -17.03 8.61
N GLY A 71 3.00 -17.90 8.66
CA GLY A 71 2.77 -18.91 7.62
C GLY A 71 2.06 -18.33 6.38
N LEU A 72 2.02 -19.13 5.31
CA LEU A 72 1.43 -18.74 4.02
C LEU A 72 -0.08 -18.46 4.14
N GLU A 73 -0.76 -19.13 5.06
CA GLU A 73 -2.18 -18.99 5.37
C GLU A 73 -2.59 -17.59 5.86
N ARG A 74 -1.63 -16.73 6.20
CA ARG A 74 -1.88 -15.32 6.53
C ARG A 74 -1.70 -14.35 5.36
N ILE A 75 -1.22 -14.83 4.21
CA ILE A 75 -1.12 -14.04 2.97
C ILE A 75 -2.35 -14.26 2.08
N LEU A 76 -2.87 -15.49 2.06
CA LEU A 76 -4.02 -15.94 1.25
C LEU A 76 -5.35 -15.68 1.97
#